data_AF-A0A3N4RTH4-F1
#
_entry.id   AF-A0A3N4RTH4-F1
#
_cell.length_a   1.000
_cell.length_b   1.000
_cell.length_c   1.000
_cell.angle_alpha   90.00
_cell.angle_beta   90.00
_cell.angle_gamma   90.00
#
_symmetry.space_group_name_H-M   'P 1'
#
loop_
_entity.id
_entity.type
_entity.pdbx_description
1 polymer ?
#
loop_
_entity_poly.entity_id
_entity_poly.type
_entity_poly.pdbx_seq_one_letter_code
_entity_poly.pdbx_strand_id
1 'polypeptide(L)' 'MTTQDGKDRAAGEAPGESVRERSAEEREITAPTPADVRAKAEEGREDEEPEPPSADVQAP' A
#
# COMPACT_ATOMS: atom_id res chain seq x y z
N MET A 1 -15.43 20.47 -22.39
CA MET A 1 -16.77 19.88 -22.16
C MET A 1 -16.72 19.05 -20.90
N THR A 2 -17.69 19.23 -20.00
CA THR A 2 -18.15 18.36 -18.88
C THR A 2 -17.17 18.10 -17.72
N THR A 3 -17.29 18.77 -16.56
CA THR A 3 -18.20 18.61 -15.38
C THR A 3 -17.82 17.48 -14.42
N GLN A 4 -17.39 17.89 -13.21
CA GLN A 4 -17.89 17.45 -11.90
C GLN A 4 -18.42 16.03 -11.79
N ASP A 5 -17.72 15.16 -11.05
CA ASP A 5 -18.37 14.16 -10.19
C ASP A 5 -17.38 13.62 -9.14
N GLY A 6 -17.89 13.29 -7.95
CA GLY A 6 -17.11 12.57 -6.93
C GLY A 6 -16.91 13.31 -5.62
N LYS A 7 -17.97 13.94 -5.10
CA LYS A 7 -18.05 14.45 -3.72
C LYS A 7 -18.09 13.32 -2.66
N ASP A 8 -18.07 12.04 -3.05
CA ASP A 8 -18.64 10.99 -2.19
C ASP A 8 -17.79 9.73 -1.96
N ARG A 9 -16.47 9.86 -1.72
CA ARG A 9 -15.73 8.71 -1.14
C ARG A 9 -14.77 9.13 -0.04
N ALA A 10 -15.31 9.89 0.91
CA ALA A 10 -15.03 9.57 2.30
C ALA A 10 -15.44 8.11 2.54
N ALA A 11 -14.54 7.16 2.27
CA ALA A 11 -14.59 5.86 2.92
C ALA A 11 -14.19 6.16 4.38
N GLY A 12 -15.12 6.54 5.26
CA GLY A 12 -16.28 5.70 5.54
C GLY A 12 -15.72 4.41 6.10
N GLU A 13 -15.04 4.54 7.25
CA GLU A 13 -14.60 3.44 8.11
C GLU A 13 -15.71 2.40 8.12
N ALA A 14 -15.47 1.22 7.54
CA ALA A 14 -16.48 0.18 7.45
C ALA A 14 -16.91 -0.16 8.88
N PRO A 15 -18.17 0.13 9.30
CA PRO A 15 -18.57 -0.06 10.67
C PRO A 15 -18.90 -1.55 10.83
N GLY A 16 -17.89 -2.35 11.13
CA GLY A 16 -18.08 -3.80 11.26
C GLY A 16 -16.83 -4.60 11.57
N GLU A 17 -15.64 -4.06 11.31
CA GLU A 17 -14.40 -4.70 11.75
C GLU A 17 -14.04 -4.14 13.14
N SER A 18 -14.13 -4.98 14.17
CA SER A 18 -13.62 -4.60 15.48
C SER A 18 -12.11 -4.44 15.38
N VAL A 19 -11.64 -3.18 15.35
CA VAL A 19 -10.21 -2.88 15.44
C VAL A 19 -9.73 -3.41 16.79
N ARG A 20 -8.81 -4.38 16.75
CA ARG A 20 -8.22 -4.95 17.97
C ARG A 20 -7.47 -3.85 18.71
N GLU A 21 -7.56 -3.87 20.04
CA GLU A 21 -6.76 -2.95 20.87
C GLU A 21 -5.27 -3.19 20.59
N ARG A 22 -4.55 -2.09 20.35
CA ARG A 22 -3.10 -2.08 20.09
C ARG A 22 -2.36 -1.56 21.32
N SER A 23 -1.18 -2.12 21.59
CA SER A 23 -0.26 -1.63 22.63
C SER A 23 0.13 -0.17 22.37
N ALA A 24 0.62 0.56 23.39
CA ALA A 24 1.00 1.97 23.22
C ALA A 24 2.01 2.17 22.07
N GLU A 25 3.02 1.31 22.02
CA GLU A 25 4.07 1.24 20.99
C GLU A 25 3.47 0.94 19.60
N GLU A 26 2.53 0.01 19.51
CA GLU A 26 1.90 -0.37 18.25
C GLU A 26 0.99 0.72 17.68
N ARG A 27 0.50 1.64 18.52
CA ARG A 27 -0.31 2.79 18.08
C ARG A 27 0.53 3.90 17.46
N GLU A 28 1.84 3.92 17.72
CA GLU A 28 2.79 4.85 17.08
C GLU A 28 3.10 4.44 15.63
N ILE A 29 2.90 3.16 15.29
CA ILE A 29 3.10 2.64 13.93
C ILE A 29 1.99 3.17 13.01
N THR A 30 2.41 3.97 12.02
CA THR A 30 1.56 4.52 10.97
C THR A 30 1.83 3.79 9.65
N ALA A 31 0.77 3.33 8.98
CA ALA A 31 0.90 2.73 7.67
C ALA A 31 1.27 3.82 6.63
N PRO A 32 2.10 3.49 5.61
CA PRO A 32 2.40 4.43 4.54
C PRO A 32 1.14 4.85 3.80
N THR A 33 1.09 6.09 3.36
CA THR A 33 0.02 6.58 2.50
C THR A 33 0.17 6.02 1.09
N PRO A 34 -0.90 6.00 0.29
CA PRO A 34 -0.81 5.63 -1.13
C PRO A 34 0.18 6.51 -1.93
N ALA A 35 0.41 7.76 -1.50
CA ALA A 35 1.41 8.62 -2.11
C ALA A 35 2.84 8.17 -1.75
N ASP A 36 3.09 7.78 -0.50
CA ASP A 36 4.38 7.25 -0.04
C ASP A 36 4.75 5.98 -0.81
N VAL A 37 3.78 5.10 -1.07
CA VAL A 37 3.97 3.89 -1.88
C VAL A 37 4.36 4.23 -3.32
N ARG A 38 3.73 5.24 -3.94
CA ARG A 38 4.07 5.67 -5.30
C ARG A 38 5.45 6.32 -5.37
N ALA A 39 5.79 7.17 -4.41
CA ALA A 39 7.09 7.81 -4.33
C ALA A 39 8.22 6.78 -4.20
N LYS A 40 8.06 5.79 -3.30
CA LYS A 40 8.97 4.63 -3.16
C LYS A 40 9.12 3.84 -4.46
N ALA A 41 8.04 3.68 -5.23
CA ALA A 41 8.09 2.93 -6.49
C ALA A 41 8.84 3.67 -7.62
N GLU A 42 8.85 5.01 -7.60
CA GLU A 42 9.68 5.79 -8.53
C GLU A 42 11.14 5.79 -8.06
N GLU A 43 11.40 5.87 -6.75
CA GLU A 43 12.75 5.79 -6.16
C GLU A 43 13.43 4.42 -6.39
N GLY A 44 12.67 3.32 -6.31
CA GLY A 44 13.19 1.96 -6.49
C GLY A 44 13.37 1.50 -7.94
N ARG A 45 12.91 2.26 -8.94
CA ARG A 45 13.10 1.91 -10.37
C ARG A 45 14.50 2.24 -10.88
N GLU A 46 15.28 3.02 -10.14
CA GLU A 46 16.61 3.44 -10.58
C GLU A 46 17.70 2.42 -10.22
N ASP A 47 17.48 1.54 -9.23
CA ASP A 47 18.57 0.74 -8.65
C ASP A 47 18.38 -0.79 -8.65
N GLU A 48 17.16 -1.36 -8.72
CA GLU A 48 17.01 -2.83 -8.63
C GLU A 48 15.83 -3.35 -9.48
N GLU A 49 16.04 -3.52 -10.79
CA GLU A 49 15.18 -4.41 -11.57
C GLU A 49 15.41 -5.84 -11.02
N PRO A 50 14.41 -6.48 -10.37
CA PRO A 50 14.61 -7.79 -9.76
C PRO A 50 14.92 -8.80 -10.87
N GLU A 51 16.04 -9.53 -10.73
CA GLU A 51 16.37 -10.59 -11.68
C GLU A 51 15.22 -11.59 -11.76
N PRO A 52 14.83 -12.04 -12.98
CA PRO A 52 13.82 -13.06 -13.11
C PRO A 52 14.27 -14.33 -12.37
N PRO A 53 13.35 -15.08 -11.74
CA PRO A 53 13.72 -16.33 -11.09
C PRO A 53 14.40 -17.24 -12.11
N SER A 54 15.55 -17.79 -11.75
CA SER A 54 16.28 -18.72 -12.62
C SER A 54 15.37 -19.87 -13.03
N ALA A 55 15.15 -20.02 -14.33
CA ALA A 55 14.29 -21.07 -14.90
C ALA A 55 14.79 -22.50 -14.58
N ASP A 56 16.06 -22.64 -14.20
CA ASP A 56 16.69 -23.91 -13.83
C ASP A 56 16.35 -24.41 -12.41
N VAL A 57 15.64 -23.63 -11.59
CA VAL A 57 15.16 -24.11 -10.28
C VAL A 57 13.86 -24.88 -10.46
N GLN A 58 13.94 -26.09 -11.00
CA GLN A 58 12.89 -27.08 -10.76
C GLN A 58 13.05 -27.61 -9.34
N ALA A 59 12.03 -27.40 -8.51
CA ALA A 59 11.94 -28.06 -7.20
C ALA A 59 11.91 -29.60 -7.39
N PRO A 60 12.57 -30.37 -6.50
CA PRO A 60 12.65 -31.83 -6.59
C PRO A 60 11.30 -32.55 -6.44
#